data_AF-A0A257UL07-F1
#
_entry.id   AF-A0A257UL07-F1
#
_cell.length_a   1.000
_cell.length_b   1.000
_cell.length_c   1.000
_cell.angle_alpha   90.00
_cell.angle_beta   90.00
_cell.angle_gamma   90.00
#
_symmetry.space_group_name_H-M   'P 1'
#
loop_
_entity.id
_entity.type
_entity.pdbx_description
1 polymer ?
#
loop_
_entity_poly.entity_id
_entity_poly.type
_entity_poly.pdbx_seq_one_letter_code
_entity_poly.pdbx_strand_id
1 'polypeptide(L)' 'AEFMREAPFAGRVPVFVGDDITDEDGFRAANRLGGLSVKVGDGPSAAGWRLEGVRQVLDWLDGFVQWSASSPLGG' A
#
# COMPACT_ATOMS: atom_id res chain seq x y z
N ALA A 1 8.38 -4.84 10.89
CA ALA A 1 7.15 -4.03 11.01
C ALA A 1 7.06 -3.35 12.39
N GLU A 2 8.18 -2.88 12.91
CA GLU A 2 8.26 -2.25 14.25
C GLU A 2 7.41 -0.96 14.32
N PHE A 3 7.42 -0.18 13.24
CA PHE A 3 6.58 1.01 13.07
C PHE A 3 5.08 0.77 13.32
N MET A 4 4.55 -0.41 12.98
CA MET A 4 3.12 -0.74 13.18
C MET A 4 2.74 -0.89 14.66
N ARG A 5 3.70 -0.86 15.58
CA ARG A 5 3.47 -0.89 17.03
C ARG A 5 3.49 0.51 17.65
N GLU A 6 3.86 1.53 16.89
CA GLU A 6 4.06 2.89 17.38
C GLU A 6 3.01 3.85 16.79
N ALA A 7 2.65 4.89 17.54
CA ALA A 7 1.87 5.97 16.96
C ALA A 7 2.68 6.68 15.86
N PRO A 8 2.06 7.11 14.74
CA PRO A 8 0.63 7.09 14.44
C PRO A 8 0.10 5.80 13.77
N PHE A 9 0.93 4.77 13.61
CA PHE A 9 0.62 3.58 12.81
C PHE A 9 -0.04 2.44 13.60
N ALA A 10 0.11 2.44 14.92
CA ALA A 10 -0.51 1.48 15.82
C ALA A 10 -2.02 1.35 15.55
N GLY A 11 -2.48 0.12 15.33
CA GLY A 11 -3.88 -0.19 15.05
C GLY A 11 -4.35 0.08 13.61
N ARG A 12 -3.50 0.63 12.74
CA ARG A 12 -3.84 0.82 11.31
C ARG A 12 -3.56 -0.43 10.49
N VAL A 13 -4.23 -0.55 9.35
CA VAL A 13 -3.94 -1.57 8.33
C VAL A 13 -2.83 -1.04 7.41
N PRO A 14 -1.71 -1.77 7.24
CA PRO A 14 -0.61 -1.29 6.42
C PRO A 14 -0.94 -1.39 4.93
N VAL A 15 -0.54 -0.37 4.18
CA VAL A 15 -0.54 -0.36 2.71
C VAL A 15 0.89 -0.09 2.26
N PHE A 16 1.45 -0.99 1.46
CA PHE A 16 2.83 -0.91 0.98
C PHE A 16 2.84 -0.91 -0.56
N VAL A 17 3.56 0.02 -1.18
CA VAL A 17 3.71 0.17 -2.63
C VAL A 17 5.20 0.29 -2.94
N GLY A 18 5.69 -0.51 -3.90
CA GLY A 18 7.12 -0.55 -4.25
C GLY A 18 7.37 -1.13 -5.64
N ASP A 19 8.55 -0.93 -6.20
CA ASP A 19 8.90 -1.29 -7.59
C ASP A 19 10.08 -2.26 -7.70
N ASP A 20 10.86 -2.49 -6.64
CA ASP A 20 12.10 -3.27 -6.73
C ASP A 20 12.14 -4.51 -5.82
N ILE A 21 13.27 -5.22 -5.82
CA ILE A 21 13.46 -6.44 -5.03
C ILE A 21 13.57 -6.12 -3.53
N THR A 22 14.04 -4.93 -3.17
CA THR A 22 14.19 -4.52 -1.77
C THR A 22 12.83 -4.33 -1.09
N ASP A 23 11.80 -4.01 -1.87
CA ASP A 23 10.42 -3.87 -1.41
C ASP A 23 9.73 -5.21 -1.04
N GLU A 24 10.29 -6.35 -1.47
CA GLU A 24 9.68 -7.67 -1.28
C GLU A 24 9.49 -8.03 0.19
N ASP A 25 10.43 -7.65 1.06
CA ASP A 25 10.28 -7.87 2.50
C ASP A 25 9.19 -6.98 3.11
N GLY A 26 9.01 -5.78 2.56
CA GLY A 26 7.90 -4.87 2.87
C GLY A 26 6.55 -5.48 2.48
N PHE A 27 6.43 -6.02 1.27
CA PHE A 27 5.21 -6.71 0.83
C PHE A 27 4.87 -7.89 1.72
N ARG A 28 5.83 -8.77 2.02
CA ARG A 28 5.60 -9.92 2.91
C ARG A 28 5.19 -9.47 4.30
N ALA A 29 5.76 -8.38 4.82
CA ALA A 29 5.38 -7.83 6.11
C ALA A 29 3.95 -7.29 6.11
N ALA A 30 3.55 -6.53 5.09
CA ALA A 30 2.18 -6.03 4.94
C ALA A 30 1.18 -7.19 4.84
N ASN A 31 1.49 -8.20 4.01
CA ASN A 31 0.64 -9.38 3.84
C ASN A 31 0.43 -10.15 5.14
N ARG A 32 1.49 -10.38 5.94
CA ARG A 32 1.39 -11.05 7.24
C ARG A 32 0.53 -10.30 8.25
N LEU A 33 0.42 -8.99 8.10
CA LEU A 33 -0.40 -8.12 8.94
C LEU A 33 -1.82 -7.94 8.42
N GLY A 34 -2.22 -8.68 7.38
CA GLY A 34 -3.54 -8.54 6.75
C GLY A 34 -3.72 -7.23 5.98
N GLY A 35 -2.62 -6.58 5.61
CA GLY A 35 -2.62 -5.34 4.85
C GLY A 35 -2.59 -5.53 3.33
N LEU A 36 -2.34 -4.44 2.63
CA LEU A 36 -2.26 -4.39 1.17
C LEU A 36 -0.80 -4.21 0.72
N SER A 37 -0.40 -4.96 -0.30
CA SER A 37 0.90 -4.83 -0.96
C SER A 37 0.71 -4.70 -2.46
N VAL A 38 1.39 -3.72 -3.07
CA VAL A 38 1.25 -3.37 -4.48
C VAL A 38 2.63 -3.30 -5.14
N LYS A 39 2.87 -4.13 -6.15
CA LYS A 39 4.06 -4.05 -7.00
C LYS A 39 3.82 -3.04 -8.12
N VAL A 40 4.81 -2.19 -8.38
CA VAL A 40 4.81 -1.27 -9.53
C VAL A 40 5.72 -1.82 -10.62
N GLY A 41 5.23 -1.87 -11.85
CA GLY A 41 5.96 -2.42 -13.00
C GLY A 41 6.01 -3.94 -13.00
N ASP A 42 6.88 -4.50 -13.82
CA ASP A 42 6.96 -5.95 -14.09
C ASP A 42 7.81 -6.72 -13.06
N GLY A 43 7.89 -8.03 -13.27
CA GLY A 43 8.75 -8.95 -12.52
C GLY A 43 8.03 -9.73 -11.41
N PRO A 44 8.59 -10.87 -10.96
CA PRO A 44 8.02 -11.65 -9.87
C PRO A 44 7.88 -10.82 -8.60
N SER A 45 6.80 -11.03 -7.85
CA SER A 45 6.61 -10.32 -6.59
C SER A 45 5.71 -11.09 -5.64
N ALA A 46 5.93 -10.93 -4.33
CA ALA A 46 5.04 -11.36 -3.26
C ALA A 46 3.87 -10.38 -3.04
N ALA A 47 3.81 -9.26 -3.75
CA ALA A 47 2.69 -8.32 -3.67
C ALA A 47 1.38 -8.98 -4.10
N GLY A 48 0.29 -8.67 -3.38
CA GLY A 48 -1.06 -9.17 -3.71
C GLY A 48 -1.69 -8.45 -4.91
N TRP A 49 -1.22 -7.24 -5.22
CA TRP A 49 -1.72 -6.40 -6.30
C TRP A 49 -0.57 -5.87 -7.15
N ARG A 50 -0.89 -5.41 -8.36
CA ARG A 50 0.08 -4.82 -9.29
C ARG A 50 -0.50 -3.61 -10.00
N LEU A 51 0.36 -2.60 -10.17
CA LEU A 51 0.14 -1.46 -11.05
C LEU A 51 1.27 -1.43 -12.09
N GLU A 52 0.96 -1.03 -13.32
CA GLU A 52 1.91 -1.11 -14.43
C GLU A 52 3.05 -0.09 -14.32
N GLY A 53 2.84 1.01 -13.58
CA GLY A 53 3.84 2.05 -13.44
C GLY A 53 3.36 3.22 -12.60
N VAL A 54 4.25 4.21 -12.45
CA VAL A 54 4.05 5.37 -11.59
C VAL A 54 2.76 6.14 -11.90
N ARG A 55 2.36 6.23 -13.18
CA ARG A 55 1.12 6.91 -13.57
C ARG A 55 -0.11 6.30 -12.87
N GLN A 56 -0.25 4.97 -12.90
CA GLN A 56 -1.37 4.30 -12.25
C GLN A 56 -1.33 4.43 -10.72
N VAL A 57 -0.14 4.51 -10.12
CA VAL A 57 0.00 4.79 -8.68
C VAL A 57 -0.59 6.17 -8.36
N LEU A 58 -0.24 7.19 -9.15
CA LEU A 58 -0.75 8.55 -8.97
C LEU A 58 -2.27 8.61 -9.18
N ASP A 59 -2.78 7.98 -10.23
CA ASP A 59 -4.22 7.96 -10.53
C ASP A 59 -5.01 7.25 -9.41
N TRP A 60 -4.45 6.18 -8.84
CA TRP A 60 -5.02 5.47 -7.69
C TRP A 60 -5.04 6.33 -6.43
N LEU A 61 -3.94 7.03 -6.10
CA LEU A 61 -3.88 7.92 -4.95
C LEU A 61 -4.82 9.10 -5.07
N ASP A 62 -4.93 9.69 -6.27
CA ASP A 62 -5.88 10.79 -6.52
C ASP A 62 -7.32 10.32 -6.33
N GLY A 63 -7.67 9.16 -6.88
CA GLY A 63 -8.98 8.54 -6.65
C GLY A 63 -9.28 8.29 -5.17
N PHE A 64 -8.30 7.85 -4.38
CA PHE A 64 -8.45 7.67 -2.93
C PHE A 64 -8.67 8.99 -2.20
N VAL A 65 -7.95 10.06 -2.56
CA VAL A 65 -8.14 11.39 -1.97
C VAL A 65 -9.54 11.93 -2.29
N GLN A 66 -9.98 11.83 -3.55
CA GLN A 66 -11.32 12.26 -3.95
C GLN A 66 -12.42 11.44 -3.26
N TRP A 67 -12.24 10.13 -3.14
CA TRP A 67 -13.17 9.27 -2.42
C TRP A 67 -13.24 9.59 -0.91
N SER A 68 -12.10 9.82 -0.27
CA SER A 68 -12.07 10.15 1.16
C SER A 68 -12.69 11.51 1.46
N ALA A 69 -12.51 12.49 0.56
CA ALA A 69 -13.13 13.81 0.67
C ALA A 69 -14.65 13.81 0.44
N SER A 70 -15.18 12.82 -0.30
CA SER A 70 -16.61 12.70 -0.63
C SER A 70 -17.38 11.67 0.21
N SER A 71 -16.67 10.86 1.00
CA SER A 71 -17.29 9.80 1.81
C SER A 71 -17.93 10.36 3.09
N PRO A 72 -19.19 9.98 3.42
CA PRO A 72 -19.89 10.45 4.63
C PRO A 72 -19.32 9.90 5.95
N LEU A 73 -18.28 9.07 5.90
CA LEU A 73 -17.58 8.52 7.06
C LEU A 73 -16.33 9.33 7.46
N GLY A 74 -16.12 10.50 6.85
CA GLY A 74 -15.02 11.42 7.21
C GLY A 74 -15.34 12.25 8.46
N GLY A 75 -15.21 11.64 9.64
CA GLY A 75 -15.29 12.26 10.97
C GLY A 75 -14.82 11.30 12.06
#